data_AF-A0A938RMN3-F1
#
_entry.id   AF-A0A938RMN3-F1
#
_cell.length_a   1.000
_cell.length_b   1.000
_cell.length_c   1.000
_cell.angle_alpha   90.00
_cell.angle_beta   90.00
_cell.angle_gamma   90.00
#
_symmetry.space_group_name_H-M   'P 1'
#
loop_
_entity.id
_entity.type
_entity.pdbx_description
1 polymer ?
#
loop_
_entity_poly.entity_id
_entity_poly.type
_entity_poly.pdbx_seq_one_letter_code
_entity_poly.pdbx_strand_id
1 'polypeptide(L)'
;MASSAAAASQDKYGLPEPYLSWEKGFLQEFPPLQGLMDTMIGTTVMQLTAPEADILHNRVCSALAYEMAKTLSKQDRMLAVATDILHNISKEDKGAVLTNPEVFRRAAEMVSKLKKEGYFKSSPGFWSDDALLKNPKIGANLGLIHHITGALTAADIAGKSGGFSGKDIESIQVAILEHSTGYWYFRASVDDAAGRKDAWRVVYPEPENEIAKIAHDADLISQFVPESVVPDGSKWRELAKKRWKAKDTREEAHIVYYVFFRLFEEAKTDKGRALAKEKWEQIRPELVKLMGLKSDQDPIKVLGVPKIFT
;
A
#
# COMPACT_ATOMS: atom_id res chain seq x y z
N MET A 1 -10.08 7.34 42.78
CA MET A 1 -9.83 6.02 42.15
C MET A 1 -8.93 6.26 40.96
N ALA A 2 -7.70 5.72 40.98
CA ALA A 2 -6.85 5.74 39.80
C ALA A 2 -7.40 4.70 38.83
N SER A 3 -7.99 5.13 37.71
CA SER A 3 -8.31 4.21 36.62
C SER A 3 -6.99 3.64 36.15
N SER A 4 -6.79 2.32 36.24
CA SER A 4 -5.72 1.65 35.51
C SER A 4 -5.96 1.96 34.04
N ALA A 5 -5.14 2.83 33.46
CA ALA A 5 -5.16 3.07 32.03
C ALA A 5 -4.89 1.73 31.36
N ALA A 6 -5.92 1.16 30.73
CA ALA A 6 -5.75 -0.04 29.94
C ALA A 6 -4.77 0.30 28.82
N ALA A 7 -3.76 -0.54 28.60
CA ALA A 7 -2.85 -0.40 27.47
C ALA A 7 -3.68 -0.38 26.18
N ALA A 8 -3.33 0.53 25.27
CA ALA A 8 -4.04 0.65 24.00
C ALA A 8 -3.80 -0.61 23.15
N SER A 9 -4.70 -0.92 22.22
CA SER A 9 -4.65 -2.19 21.49
C SER A 9 -3.33 -2.37 20.71
N GLN A 10 -2.79 -1.27 20.19
CA GLN A 10 -1.55 -1.21 19.44
C GLN A 10 -0.29 -1.44 20.27
N ASP A 11 -0.34 -1.23 21.60
CA ASP A 11 0.82 -1.34 22.49
C ASP A 11 1.34 -2.80 22.59
N LYS A 12 0.54 -3.77 22.15
CA LYS A 12 0.92 -5.19 22.06
C LYS A 12 1.95 -5.47 20.97
N TYR A 13 2.08 -4.57 20.00
CA TYR A 13 2.94 -4.75 18.84
C TYR A 13 4.02 -3.65 18.90
N GLY A 14 5.28 -4.01 19.04
CA GLY A 14 6.36 -3.01 19.16
C GLY A 14 6.61 -2.30 17.82
N LEU A 15 6.55 -0.97 17.80
CA LEU A 15 7.07 -0.16 16.69
C LEU A 15 8.47 0.35 17.03
N PRO A 16 9.43 0.31 16.08
CA PRO A 16 10.70 0.98 16.24
C PRO A 16 10.55 2.50 16.09
N GLU A 17 11.51 3.25 16.64
CA GLU A 17 11.66 4.67 16.31
C GLU A 17 12.11 4.85 14.85
N PRO A 18 11.71 5.95 14.17
CA PRO A 18 10.90 7.07 14.68
C PRO A 18 9.38 6.84 14.63
N TYR A 19 8.91 5.70 14.10
CA TYR A 19 7.50 5.46 13.85
C TYR A 19 6.65 5.47 15.12
N LEU A 20 7.19 4.96 16.23
CA LEU A 20 6.50 5.00 17.53
C LEU A 20 6.22 6.43 18.00
N SER A 21 7.20 7.33 17.88
CA SER A 21 7.02 8.74 18.25
C SER A 21 5.98 9.43 17.35
N TRP A 22 5.99 9.13 16.06
CA TRP A 22 5.01 9.67 15.11
C TRP A 22 3.61 9.16 15.36
N GLU A 23 3.46 7.87 15.68
CA GLU A 23 2.17 7.28 16.05
C GLU A 23 1.55 7.96 17.26
N LYS A 24 2.34 8.11 18.34
CA LYS A 24 1.91 8.84 19.53
C LYS A 24 1.50 10.28 19.20
N GLY A 25 2.27 10.93 18.32
CA GLY A 25 1.98 12.28 17.85
C GLY A 25 0.61 12.41 17.17
N PHE A 26 0.31 11.54 16.20
CA PHE A 26 -0.96 11.64 15.47
C PHE A 26 -2.14 11.20 16.33
N LEU A 27 -1.99 10.22 17.23
CA LEU A 27 -3.07 9.79 18.12
C LEU A 27 -3.41 10.88 19.15
N GLN A 28 -2.41 11.67 19.56
CA GLN A 28 -2.62 12.85 20.39
C GLN A 28 -3.28 14.00 19.61
N GLU A 29 -2.84 14.25 18.37
CA GLU A 29 -3.38 15.35 17.54
C GLU A 29 -4.81 15.06 17.07
N PHE A 30 -5.12 13.79 16.78
CA PHE A 30 -6.37 13.32 16.20
C PHE A 30 -6.98 12.15 17.02
N PRO A 31 -7.60 12.44 18.19
CA PRO A 31 -8.19 11.41 19.04
C PRO A 31 -9.14 10.41 18.34
N PRO A 32 -9.96 10.80 17.33
CA PRO A 32 -10.80 9.85 16.60
C PRO A 32 -10.05 8.70 15.92
N LEU A 33 -8.75 8.87 15.60
CA LEU A 33 -7.96 7.84 14.93
C LEU A 33 -7.68 6.63 15.81
N GLN A 34 -7.76 6.75 17.15
CA GLN A 34 -7.62 5.59 18.04
C GLN A 34 -8.69 4.53 17.76
N GLY A 35 -9.94 4.95 17.51
CA GLY A 35 -11.01 4.00 17.19
C GLY A 35 -10.80 3.28 15.85
N LEU A 36 -10.20 3.97 14.87
CA LEU A 36 -9.81 3.35 13.61
C LEU A 36 -8.67 2.35 13.80
N MET A 37 -7.66 2.71 14.61
CA MET A 37 -6.54 1.82 14.96
C MET A 37 -7.02 0.54 15.64
N ASP A 38 -7.91 0.66 16.62
CA ASP A 38 -8.50 -0.48 17.33
C ASP A 38 -9.29 -1.38 16.37
N THR A 39 -10.07 -0.77 15.46
CA THR A 39 -10.85 -1.50 14.46
C THR A 39 -9.94 -2.23 13.46
N MET A 40 -8.87 -1.58 13.00
CA MET A 40 -7.88 -2.19 12.10
C MET A 40 -7.23 -3.41 12.77
N ILE A 41 -6.77 -3.28 14.01
CA ILE A 41 -6.15 -4.39 14.75
C ILE A 41 -7.15 -5.53 14.95
N GLY A 42 -8.36 -5.23 15.43
CA GLY A 42 -9.39 -6.24 15.64
C GLY A 42 -9.75 -6.99 14.36
N THR A 43 -9.89 -6.26 13.24
CA THR A 43 -10.19 -6.83 11.93
C THR A 43 -9.06 -7.72 11.44
N THR A 44 -7.81 -7.27 11.56
CA THR A 44 -6.64 -8.05 11.10
C THR A 44 -6.47 -9.34 11.91
N VAL A 45 -6.67 -9.29 13.23
CA VAL A 45 -6.68 -10.48 14.10
C VAL A 45 -7.78 -11.48 13.72
N MET A 46 -8.94 -11.00 13.25
CA MET A 46 -10.00 -11.90 12.77
C MET A 46 -9.68 -12.53 11.42
N GLN A 47 -8.95 -11.84 10.54
CA GLN A 47 -8.64 -12.31 9.19
C GLN A 47 -7.43 -13.25 9.15
N LEU A 48 -6.47 -13.09 10.06
CA LEU A 48 -5.17 -13.78 10.01
C LEU A 48 -4.87 -14.59 11.28
N THR A 49 -4.23 -15.75 11.08
CA THR A 49 -3.69 -16.56 12.19
C THR A 49 -2.42 -15.94 12.79
N ALA A 50 -1.63 -15.21 12.00
CA ALA A 50 -0.41 -14.51 12.42
C ALA A 50 -0.48 -13.04 11.93
N PRO A 51 -1.22 -12.16 12.64
CA PRO A 51 -1.57 -10.82 12.18
C PRO A 51 -0.46 -9.77 12.38
N GLU A 52 0.62 -10.11 13.08
CA GLU A 52 1.61 -9.15 13.58
C GLU A 52 2.24 -8.32 12.46
N ALA A 53 2.61 -8.96 11.34
CA ALA A 53 3.27 -8.29 10.23
C ALA A 53 2.34 -7.27 9.53
N ASP A 54 1.08 -7.62 9.31
CA ASP A 54 0.10 -6.74 8.65
C ASP A 54 -0.34 -5.59 9.56
N ILE A 55 -0.46 -5.83 10.88
CA ILE A 55 -0.70 -4.76 11.86
C ILE A 55 0.48 -3.78 11.88
N LEU A 56 1.72 -4.28 11.93
CA LEU A 56 2.91 -3.42 11.92
C LEU A 56 3.04 -2.66 10.61
N HIS A 57 2.71 -3.28 9.46
CA HIS A 57 2.69 -2.62 8.16
C HIS A 57 1.78 -1.40 8.16
N ASN A 58 0.50 -1.55 8.52
CA ASN A 58 -0.45 -0.42 8.52
C ASN A 58 -0.01 0.70 9.48
N ARG A 59 0.54 0.33 10.64
CA ARG A 59 1.03 1.31 11.62
C ARG A 59 2.25 2.09 11.13
N VAL A 60 3.22 1.42 10.48
CA VAL A 60 4.36 2.09 9.85
C VAL A 60 3.88 3.01 8.72
N CYS A 61 2.97 2.55 7.86
CA CYS A 61 2.38 3.38 6.81
C CYS A 61 1.69 4.63 7.39
N SER A 62 0.88 4.46 8.43
CA SER A 62 0.18 5.57 9.11
C SER A 62 1.14 6.59 9.71
N ALA A 63 2.25 6.13 10.30
CA ALA A 63 3.29 6.99 10.84
C ALA A 63 4.05 7.75 9.73
N LEU A 64 4.36 7.09 8.60
CA LEU A 64 4.95 7.73 7.43
C LEU A 64 4.01 8.78 6.82
N ALA A 65 2.71 8.47 6.73
CA ALA A 65 1.69 9.38 6.24
C ALA A 65 1.62 10.65 7.09
N TYR A 66 1.64 10.51 8.42
CA TYR A 66 1.67 11.63 9.35
C TYR A 66 2.90 12.53 9.13
N GLU A 67 4.10 11.94 8.97
CA GLU A 67 5.33 12.68 8.72
C GLU A 67 5.29 13.43 7.37
N MET A 68 4.77 12.78 6.31
CA MET A 68 4.67 13.39 4.98
C MET A 68 3.60 14.47 4.90
N ALA A 69 2.51 14.33 5.66
CA ALA A 69 1.37 15.24 5.60
C ALA A 69 1.59 16.56 6.36
N LYS A 70 2.72 16.78 7.04
CA LYS A 70 2.96 17.95 7.92
C LYS A 70 2.66 19.32 7.30
N THR A 71 2.78 19.47 5.98
CA THR A 71 2.48 20.72 5.27
C THR A 71 1.02 20.89 4.87
N LEU A 72 0.19 19.84 5.01
CA LEU A 72 -1.24 19.87 4.68
C LEU A 72 -2.07 20.55 5.77
N SER A 73 -3.34 20.81 5.47
CA SER A 73 -4.31 21.28 6.47
C SER A 73 -4.47 20.26 7.60
N LYS A 74 -4.91 20.70 8.78
CA LYS A 74 -5.15 19.79 9.91
C LYS A 74 -6.11 18.65 9.54
N GLN A 75 -7.15 18.97 8.77
CA GLN A 75 -8.12 17.99 8.30
C GLN A 75 -7.46 16.98 7.36
N ASP A 76 -6.77 17.43 6.32
CA ASP A 76 -6.14 16.53 5.35
C ASP A 76 -5.05 15.65 5.96
N ARG A 77 -4.33 16.16 6.97
CA ARG A 77 -3.40 15.33 7.77
C ARG A 77 -4.12 14.18 8.47
N MET A 78 -5.24 14.46 9.12
CA MET A 78 -6.06 13.43 9.75
C MET A 78 -6.53 12.40 8.73
N LEU A 79 -6.98 12.85 7.54
CA LEU A 79 -7.46 11.97 6.49
C LEU A 79 -6.34 11.11 5.86
N ALA A 80 -5.13 11.66 5.71
CA ALA A 80 -3.97 10.89 5.26
C ALA A 80 -3.65 9.74 6.22
N VAL A 81 -3.62 10.01 7.53
CA VAL A 81 -3.38 8.96 8.52
C VAL A 81 -4.55 7.97 8.57
N ALA A 82 -5.80 8.43 8.54
CA ALA A 82 -6.97 7.55 8.51
C ALA A 82 -6.98 6.60 7.30
N THR A 83 -6.56 7.12 6.14
CA THR A 83 -6.41 6.35 4.90
C THR A 83 -5.41 5.21 5.11
N ASP A 84 -4.21 5.49 5.62
CA ASP A 84 -3.18 4.48 5.81
C ASP A 84 -3.45 3.50 6.96
N ILE A 85 -4.24 3.89 7.96
CA ILE A 85 -4.76 2.92 8.96
C ILE A 85 -5.61 1.85 8.25
N LEU A 86 -6.39 2.23 7.23
CA LEU A 86 -7.43 1.38 6.64
C LEU A 86 -7.09 0.81 5.25
N HIS A 87 -6.01 1.24 4.58
CA HIS A 87 -5.78 0.93 3.17
C HIS A 87 -5.72 -0.58 2.84
N ASN A 88 -5.28 -1.40 3.79
CA ASN A 88 -5.22 -2.87 3.67
C ASN A 88 -6.35 -3.63 4.40
N ILE A 89 -7.38 -2.95 4.90
CA ILE A 89 -8.39 -3.55 5.80
C ILE A 89 -9.13 -4.78 5.22
N SER A 90 -9.18 -4.91 3.89
CA SER A 90 -9.82 -6.02 3.17
C SER A 90 -8.85 -6.93 2.44
N LYS A 91 -7.54 -6.78 2.64
CA LYS A 91 -6.51 -7.54 1.92
C LYS A 91 -6.59 -9.05 2.17
N GLU A 92 -7.02 -9.45 3.36
CA GLU A 92 -7.10 -10.86 3.78
C GLU A 92 -8.56 -11.33 3.95
N ASP A 93 -9.54 -10.49 3.59
CA ASP A 93 -10.96 -10.85 3.59
C ASP A 93 -11.31 -11.67 2.34
N LYS A 94 -11.41 -12.99 2.52
CA LYS A 94 -11.74 -13.95 1.46
C LYS A 94 -13.09 -13.70 0.78
N GLY A 95 -14.02 -12.99 1.44
CA GLY A 95 -15.32 -12.64 0.88
C GLY A 95 -15.31 -11.35 0.06
N ALA A 96 -14.29 -10.50 0.23
CA ALA A 96 -14.17 -9.18 -0.37
C ALA A 96 -13.59 -9.24 -1.80
N VAL A 97 -14.25 -9.99 -2.69
CA VAL A 97 -13.84 -10.20 -4.09
C VAL A 97 -14.86 -9.64 -5.08
N LEU A 98 -14.40 -9.14 -6.23
CA LEU A 98 -15.25 -8.56 -7.29
C LEU A 98 -16.00 -9.62 -8.12
N THR A 99 -15.66 -10.90 -7.98
CA THR A 99 -16.47 -12.00 -8.51
C THR A 99 -17.75 -12.25 -7.70
N ASN A 100 -17.84 -11.72 -6.48
CA ASN A 100 -19.08 -11.72 -5.71
C ASN A 100 -20.01 -10.61 -6.25
N PRO A 101 -21.23 -10.95 -6.74
CA PRO A 101 -22.13 -9.96 -7.36
C PRO A 101 -22.50 -8.79 -6.44
N GLU A 102 -22.66 -9.03 -5.13
CA GLU A 102 -23.04 -7.99 -4.19
C GLU A 102 -21.88 -7.03 -3.90
N VAL A 103 -20.67 -7.56 -3.73
CA VAL A 103 -19.46 -6.74 -3.57
C VAL A 103 -19.21 -5.90 -4.83
N PHE A 104 -19.36 -6.51 -6.01
CA PHE A 104 -19.23 -5.79 -7.27
C PHE A 104 -20.25 -4.66 -7.40
N ARG A 105 -21.53 -4.91 -7.08
CA ARG A 105 -22.59 -3.90 -7.12
C ARG A 105 -22.26 -2.72 -6.22
N ARG A 106 -21.85 -2.96 -4.97
CA ARG A 106 -21.46 -1.91 -4.02
C ARG A 106 -20.24 -1.13 -4.50
N ALA A 107 -19.23 -1.82 -5.06
CA ALA A 107 -18.04 -1.17 -5.63
C ALA A 107 -18.42 -0.28 -6.83
N ALA A 108 -19.30 -0.74 -7.71
CA ALA A 108 -19.78 0.03 -8.85
C ALA A 108 -20.54 1.29 -8.41
N GLU A 109 -21.38 1.19 -7.37
CA GLU A 109 -22.10 2.33 -6.81
C GLU A 109 -21.15 3.37 -6.19
N MET A 110 -20.17 2.92 -5.42
CA MET A 110 -19.12 3.78 -4.86
C MET A 110 -18.35 4.51 -5.98
N VAL A 111 -17.80 3.77 -6.94
CA VAL A 111 -16.98 4.37 -8.01
C VAL A 111 -17.82 5.29 -8.89
N SER A 112 -19.06 4.94 -9.21
CA SER A 112 -19.98 5.79 -9.97
C SER A 112 -20.26 7.11 -9.26
N LYS A 113 -20.54 7.06 -7.94
CA LYS A 113 -20.72 8.25 -7.10
C LYS A 113 -19.47 9.13 -7.14
N LEU A 114 -18.29 8.57 -6.89
CA LEU A 114 -17.03 9.32 -6.87
C LEU A 114 -16.70 9.94 -8.24
N LYS A 115 -16.91 9.22 -9.35
CA LYS A 115 -16.76 9.79 -10.69
C LYS A 115 -17.72 10.96 -10.93
N LYS A 116 -18.97 10.87 -10.46
CA LYS A 116 -19.95 11.96 -10.57
C LYS A 116 -19.53 13.20 -9.77
N GLU A 117 -18.88 13.02 -8.63
CA GLU A 117 -18.30 14.11 -7.83
C GLU A 117 -17.00 14.69 -8.45
N GLY A 118 -16.52 14.10 -9.55
CA GLY A 118 -15.42 14.64 -10.35
C GLY A 118 -14.03 14.09 -10.01
N TYR A 119 -13.95 12.94 -9.32
CA TYR A 119 -12.70 12.21 -9.09
C TYR A 119 -12.29 11.34 -10.31
N PHE A 120 -11.04 10.88 -10.31
CA PHE A 120 -10.43 9.99 -11.32
C PHE A 120 -10.33 10.58 -12.74
N LYS A 121 -10.17 11.90 -12.86
CA LYS A 121 -10.11 12.61 -14.16
C LYS A 121 -8.88 12.25 -14.98
N SER A 122 -7.76 12.01 -14.31
CA SER A 122 -6.49 11.56 -14.89
C SER A 122 -6.50 10.06 -15.20
N SER A 123 -7.52 9.33 -14.74
CA SER A 123 -7.66 7.88 -14.88
C SER A 123 -8.97 7.49 -15.59
N PRO A 124 -9.24 7.97 -16.82
CA PRO A 124 -10.52 7.74 -17.50
C PRO A 124 -10.83 6.25 -17.79
N GLY A 125 -9.79 5.41 -17.86
CA GLY A 125 -9.92 3.96 -18.03
C GLY A 125 -10.33 3.22 -16.76
N PHE A 126 -10.15 3.81 -15.58
CA PHE A 126 -10.46 3.16 -14.30
C PHE A 126 -11.96 2.82 -14.26
N TRP A 127 -12.31 1.58 -13.91
CA TRP A 127 -13.69 1.11 -13.84
C TRP A 127 -14.48 1.30 -15.15
N SER A 128 -13.90 0.89 -16.29
CA SER A 128 -14.53 0.99 -17.62
C SER A 128 -14.91 -0.36 -18.25
N ASP A 129 -14.49 -1.49 -17.67
CA ASP A 129 -14.68 -2.83 -18.22
C ASP A 129 -15.08 -3.82 -17.11
N ASP A 130 -16.40 -4.02 -16.98
CA ASP A 130 -17.02 -4.94 -16.02
C ASP A 130 -16.54 -6.39 -16.20
N ALA A 131 -16.34 -6.83 -17.44
CA ALA A 131 -15.97 -8.22 -17.72
C ALA A 131 -14.55 -8.50 -17.23
N LEU A 132 -13.64 -7.54 -17.40
CA LEU A 132 -12.30 -7.61 -16.84
C LEU A 132 -12.33 -7.62 -15.31
N LEU A 133 -13.08 -6.73 -14.68
CA LEU A 133 -13.16 -6.65 -13.21
C LEU A 133 -13.78 -7.91 -12.59
N LYS A 134 -14.68 -8.59 -13.30
CA LYS A 134 -15.29 -9.87 -12.91
C LYS A 134 -14.48 -11.10 -13.33
N ASN A 135 -13.37 -10.93 -14.06
CA ASN A 135 -12.51 -12.05 -14.45
C ASN A 135 -11.93 -12.70 -13.18
N PRO A 136 -12.10 -14.01 -12.93
CA PRO A 136 -11.62 -14.66 -11.70
C PRO A 136 -10.11 -14.52 -11.46
N LYS A 137 -9.28 -14.38 -12.49
CA LYS A 137 -7.83 -14.17 -12.32
C LYS A 137 -7.48 -12.78 -11.78
N ILE A 138 -8.40 -11.83 -11.89
CA ILE A 138 -8.27 -10.43 -11.47
C ILE A 138 -9.20 -10.17 -10.28
N GLY A 139 -10.51 -10.27 -10.49
CA GLY A 139 -11.55 -9.96 -9.51
C GLY A 139 -11.61 -10.86 -8.27
N ALA A 140 -11.04 -12.07 -8.32
CA ALA A 140 -10.91 -12.93 -7.14
C ALA A 140 -9.51 -12.88 -6.50
N ASN A 141 -8.59 -12.08 -7.04
CA ASN A 141 -7.24 -11.96 -6.54
C ASN A 141 -7.14 -10.75 -5.60
N LEU A 142 -7.26 -10.98 -4.29
CA LEU A 142 -7.24 -9.94 -3.26
C LEU A 142 -6.00 -9.03 -3.37
N GLY A 143 -4.83 -9.59 -3.70
CA GLY A 143 -3.63 -8.81 -3.91
C GLY A 143 -3.75 -7.76 -5.02
N LEU A 144 -4.60 -8.01 -6.03
CA LEU A 144 -4.83 -7.09 -7.13
C LEU A 144 -5.98 -6.10 -6.88
N ILE A 145 -6.96 -6.42 -6.03
CA ILE A 145 -8.22 -5.67 -5.90
C ILE A 145 -8.53 -5.14 -4.49
N HIS A 146 -7.68 -5.39 -3.49
CA HIS A 146 -7.92 -4.99 -2.09
C HIS A 146 -8.13 -3.48 -1.93
N HIS A 147 -7.58 -2.64 -2.79
CA HIS A 147 -7.81 -1.19 -2.77
C HIS A 147 -9.27 -0.85 -3.10
N ILE A 148 -9.90 -1.60 -4.01
CA ILE A 148 -11.30 -1.40 -4.39
C ILE A 148 -12.24 -1.84 -3.25
N THR A 149 -12.05 -3.06 -2.75
CA THR A 149 -12.93 -3.61 -1.72
C THR A 149 -12.62 -3.05 -0.34
N GLY A 150 -11.36 -2.70 -0.08
CA GLY A 150 -10.92 -1.97 1.10
C GLY A 150 -11.52 -0.57 1.20
N ALA A 151 -11.67 0.15 0.09
CA ALA A 151 -12.35 1.45 0.10
C ALA A 151 -13.83 1.36 0.51
N LEU A 152 -14.53 0.27 0.18
CA LEU A 152 -15.89 0.03 0.67
C LEU A 152 -15.90 -0.18 2.19
N THR A 153 -15.04 -1.08 2.66
CA THR A 153 -14.94 -1.43 4.08
C THR A 153 -14.50 -0.24 4.92
N ALA A 154 -13.55 0.55 4.44
CA ALA A 154 -13.06 1.74 5.11
C ALA A 154 -14.16 2.78 5.29
N ALA A 155 -15.03 2.97 4.28
CA ALA A 155 -16.16 3.89 4.41
C ALA A 155 -17.19 3.42 5.44
N ASP A 156 -17.49 2.12 5.47
CA ASP A 156 -18.38 1.53 6.48
C ASP A 156 -17.81 1.72 7.90
N ILE A 157 -16.49 1.54 8.06
CA ILE A 157 -15.79 1.73 9.34
C ILE A 157 -15.81 3.20 9.75
N ALA A 158 -15.34 4.10 8.87
CA ALA A 158 -15.28 5.54 9.16
C ALA A 158 -16.67 6.12 9.48
N GLY A 159 -17.71 5.68 8.77
CA GLY A 159 -19.09 6.07 9.04
C GLY A 159 -19.61 5.62 10.41
N LYS A 160 -19.16 4.46 10.91
CA LYS A 160 -19.56 3.93 12.24
C LYS A 160 -18.75 4.53 13.39
N SER A 161 -17.47 4.82 13.18
CA SER A 161 -16.58 5.37 14.22
C SER A 161 -16.98 6.79 14.64
N GLY A 162 -17.64 7.55 13.76
CA GLY A 162 -17.97 8.96 13.98
C GLY A 162 -16.74 9.88 13.85
N GLY A 163 -16.97 11.19 13.76
CA GLY A 163 -15.89 12.18 13.61
C GLY A 163 -15.43 12.44 12.17
N PHE A 164 -16.03 11.76 11.18
CA PHE A 164 -15.81 11.99 9.76
C PHE A 164 -17.11 12.45 9.08
N SER A 165 -17.05 13.54 8.32
CA SER A 165 -18.15 13.97 7.46
C SER A 165 -18.28 13.06 6.23
N GLY A 166 -19.39 13.16 5.50
CA GLY A 166 -19.55 12.43 4.24
C GLY A 166 -18.46 12.75 3.21
N LYS A 167 -17.96 13.99 3.19
CA LYS A 167 -16.85 14.39 2.31
C LYS A 167 -15.49 13.86 2.78
N ASP A 168 -15.28 13.73 4.09
CA ASP A 168 -14.10 13.07 4.63
C ASP A 168 -14.04 11.60 4.23
N ILE A 169 -15.17 10.91 4.33
CA ILE A 169 -15.30 9.51 3.93
C ILE A 169 -15.03 9.36 2.43
N GLU A 170 -15.59 10.23 1.59
CA GLU A 170 -15.30 10.22 0.15
C GLU A 170 -13.81 10.41 -0.15
N SER A 171 -13.14 11.34 0.55
CA SER A 171 -11.69 11.55 0.41
C SER A 171 -10.87 10.32 0.82
N ILE A 172 -11.24 9.66 1.92
CA ILE A 172 -10.60 8.39 2.34
C ILE A 172 -10.82 7.30 1.28
N GLN A 173 -12.04 7.15 0.76
CA GLN A 173 -12.33 6.18 -0.30
C GLN A 173 -11.49 6.41 -1.54
N VAL A 174 -11.43 7.65 -2.03
CA VAL A 174 -10.62 8.01 -3.20
C VAL A 174 -9.15 7.73 -2.95
N ALA A 175 -8.62 8.14 -1.79
CA ALA A 175 -7.23 7.91 -1.45
C ALA A 175 -6.90 6.41 -1.35
N ILE A 176 -7.78 5.58 -0.77
CA ILE A 176 -7.59 4.11 -0.77
C ILE A 176 -7.71 3.54 -2.18
N LEU A 177 -8.61 4.03 -3.03
CA LEU A 177 -8.68 3.57 -4.44
C LEU A 177 -7.41 3.92 -5.22
N GLU A 178 -6.77 5.05 -4.91
CA GLU A 178 -5.59 5.54 -5.63
C GLU A 178 -4.25 5.11 -5.03
N HIS A 179 -4.18 4.71 -3.74
CA HIS A 179 -2.90 4.37 -3.10
C HIS A 179 -2.21 3.20 -3.81
N SER A 180 -3.01 2.18 -4.19
CA SER A 180 -2.55 1.03 -4.95
C SER A 180 -2.72 1.33 -6.42
N THR A 181 -1.75 2.03 -7.02
CA THR A 181 -1.73 2.27 -8.47
C THR A 181 -1.38 1.01 -9.28
N GLY A 182 -1.36 -0.14 -8.59
CA GLY A 182 -0.67 -1.35 -8.98
C GLY A 182 0.79 -1.04 -9.26
N TYR A 183 1.72 -1.39 -8.38
CA TYR A 183 3.14 -1.34 -8.76
C TYR A 183 3.33 -1.99 -10.13
N TRP A 184 4.27 -1.52 -10.94
CA TRP A 184 4.43 -1.97 -12.33
C TRP A 184 4.31 -3.50 -12.55
N TYR A 185 4.77 -4.31 -11.59
CA TYR A 185 4.66 -5.78 -11.63
C TYR A 185 3.24 -6.33 -11.37
N PHE A 186 2.37 -5.61 -10.66
CA PHE A 186 0.94 -5.89 -10.58
C PHE A 186 0.21 -5.49 -11.87
N ARG A 187 0.59 -4.36 -12.48
CA ARG A 187 0.04 -3.94 -13.79
C ARG A 187 0.26 -5.03 -14.85
N ALA A 188 1.49 -5.55 -14.94
CA ALA A 188 1.82 -6.68 -15.80
C ALA A 188 0.95 -7.92 -15.50
N SER A 189 0.69 -8.22 -14.22
CA SER A 189 -0.15 -9.37 -13.85
C SER A 189 -1.60 -9.22 -14.32
N VAL A 190 -2.14 -8.00 -14.33
CA VAL A 190 -3.48 -7.72 -14.86
C VAL A 190 -3.50 -7.84 -16.37
N ASP A 191 -2.52 -7.26 -17.07
CA ASP A 191 -2.41 -7.33 -18.53
C ASP A 191 -2.30 -8.78 -19.02
N ASP A 192 -1.47 -9.60 -18.35
CA ASP A 192 -1.32 -11.03 -18.66
C ASP A 192 -2.62 -11.80 -18.42
N ALA A 193 -3.32 -11.52 -17.31
CA ALA A 193 -4.59 -12.16 -16.99
C ALA A 193 -5.71 -11.78 -17.96
N ALA A 194 -5.67 -10.56 -18.49
CA ALA A 194 -6.60 -10.03 -19.49
C ALA A 194 -6.23 -10.41 -20.92
N GLY A 195 -4.99 -10.83 -21.18
CA GLY A 195 -4.47 -11.13 -22.51
C GLY A 195 -4.32 -9.90 -23.42
N ARG A 196 -4.25 -8.69 -22.84
CA ARG A 196 -4.09 -7.43 -23.59
C ARG A 196 -3.29 -6.40 -22.79
N LYS A 197 -2.52 -5.57 -23.49
CA LYS A 197 -1.79 -4.45 -22.88
C LYS A 197 -2.74 -3.38 -22.35
N ASP A 198 -2.30 -2.65 -21.33
CA ASP A 198 -3.01 -1.52 -20.72
C ASP A 198 -4.36 -1.90 -20.07
N ALA A 199 -4.61 -3.19 -19.86
CA ALA A 199 -5.80 -3.69 -19.18
C ALA A 199 -5.79 -3.29 -17.69
N TRP A 200 -4.59 -3.16 -17.11
CA TRP A 200 -4.37 -2.67 -15.74
C TRP A 200 -5.04 -1.32 -15.45
N ARG A 201 -5.21 -0.46 -16.46
CA ARG A 201 -5.86 0.86 -16.33
C ARG A 201 -7.32 0.77 -15.91
N VAL A 202 -7.96 -0.39 -16.10
CA VAL A 202 -9.32 -0.64 -15.62
C VAL A 202 -9.35 -0.85 -14.10
N VAL A 203 -8.27 -1.39 -13.53
CA VAL A 203 -8.17 -1.80 -12.13
C VAL A 203 -7.55 -0.71 -11.26
N TYR A 204 -6.56 0.02 -11.79
CA TYR A 204 -5.76 0.96 -11.00
C TYR A 204 -5.90 2.39 -11.53
N PRO A 205 -6.45 3.32 -10.74
CA PRO A 205 -6.30 4.74 -11.00
C PRO A 205 -4.91 5.23 -10.56
N GLU A 206 -4.48 6.37 -11.10
CA GLU A 206 -3.29 7.09 -10.64
C GLU A 206 -3.65 8.07 -9.50
N PRO A 207 -2.71 8.41 -8.60
CA PRO A 207 -2.98 9.28 -7.46
C PRO A 207 -3.06 10.73 -7.92
N GLU A 208 -4.26 11.33 -7.81
CA GLU A 208 -4.53 12.68 -8.28
C GLU A 208 -4.34 13.72 -7.18
N ASN A 209 -4.79 13.41 -5.97
CA ASN A 209 -4.76 14.31 -4.82
C ASN A 209 -3.61 14.01 -3.86
N GLU A 210 -3.29 14.97 -2.99
CA GLU A 210 -2.13 14.85 -2.08
C GLU A 210 -2.27 13.72 -1.06
N ILE A 211 -3.49 13.43 -0.55
CA ILE A 211 -3.74 12.33 0.39
C ILE A 211 -3.44 10.99 -0.29
N ALA A 212 -3.91 10.81 -1.53
CA ALA A 212 -3.65 9.60 -2.32
C ALA A 212 -2.15 9.41 -2.63
N LYS A 213 -1.44 10.50 -2.98
CA LYS A 213 0.02 10.45 -3.21
C LYS A 213 0.78 10.09 -1.95
N ILE A 214 0.36 10.61 -0.80
CA ILE A 214 0.94 10.28 0.50
C ILE A 214 0.70 8.80 0.84
N ALA A 215 -0.52 8.31 0.68
CA ALA A 215 -0.84 6.90 0.94
C ALA A 215 -0.08 5.94 0.01
N HIS A 216 0.03 6.30 -1.27
CA HIS A 216 0.86 5.56 -2.23
C HIS A 216 2.32 5.50 -1.77
N ASP A 217 2.90 6.64 -1.40
CA ASP A 217 4.29 6.71 -0.96
C ASP A 217 4.48 5.98 0.38
N ALA A 218 3.53 6.05 1.30
CA ALA A 218 3.62 5.43 2.62
C ALA A 218 3.66 3.89 2.50
N ASP A 219 2.75 3.29 1.73
CA ASP A 219 2.76 1.86 1.44
C ASP A 219 4.04 1.45 0.70
N LEU A 220 4.49 2.26 -0.26
CA LEU A 220 5.71 2.02 -1.02
C LEU A 220 6.96 2.01 -0.13
N ILE A 221 7.14 3.06 0.67
CA ILE A 221 8.32 3.27 1.52
C ILE A 221 8.37 2.22 2.64
N SER A 222 7.22 1.76 3.13
CA SER A 222 7.16 0.71 4.15
C SER A 222 7.86 -0.59 3.72
N GLN A 223 8.04 -0.81 2.41
CA GLN A 223 8.77 -1.97 1.88
C GLN A 223 10.30 -1.83 2.00
N PHE A 224 10.83 -0.61 2.19
CA PHE A 224 12.26 -0.31 2.23
C PHE A 224 12.86 -0.58 3.62
N VAL A 225 12.72 -1.83 4.07
CA VAL A 225 13.27 -2.33 5.35
C VAL A 225 14.44 -3.26 5.03
N PRO A 226 15.70 -2.89 5.32
CA PRO A 226 16.89 -3.67 4.96
C PRO A 226 16.81 -5.16 5.33
N GLU A 227 16.28 -5.47 6.50
CA GLU A 227 16.12 -6.83 7.04
C GLU A 227 15.14 -7.67 6.21
N SER A 228 14.18 -7.03 5.54
CA SER A 228 13.23 -7.69 4.66
C SER A 228 13.74 -7.87 3.22
N VAL A 229 14.85 -7.21 2.87
CA VAL A 229 15.34 -7.08 1.48
C VAL A 229 16.68 -7.76 1.23
N VAL A 230 17.64 -7.59 2.14
CA VAL A 230 19.05 -7.92 1.90
C VAL A 230 19.43 -9.33 2.37
N PRO A 231 19.09 -9.77 3.60
CA PRO A 231 19.54 -11.06 4.12
C PRO A 231 19.09 -12.24 3.25
N ASP A 232 19.86 -13.32 3.26
CA ASP A 232 19.40 -14.58 2.67
C ASP A 232 18.11 -15.06 3.34
N GLY A 233 17.19 -15.58 2.55
CA GLY A 233 15.86 -15.98 3.01
C GLY A 233 14.92 -14.82 3.38
N SER A 234 15.32 -13.56 3.20
CA SER A 234 14.44 -12.40 3.45
C SER A 234 13.23 -12.37 2.53
N LYS A 235 12.17 -11.65 2.94
CA LYS A 235 10.88 -11.56 2.23
C LYS A 235 11.05 -11.35 0.72
N TRP A 236 11.84 -10.35 0.33
CA TRP A 236 11.98 -9.98 -1.09
C TRP A 236 12.89 -10.93 -1.87
N ARG A 237 13.90 -11.50 -1.23
CA ARG A 237 14.75 -12.54 -1.82
C ARG A 237 13.95 -13.82 -2.08
N GLU A 238 13.11 -14.22 -1.13
CA GLU A 238 12.18 -15.34 -1.30
C GLU A 238 11.11 -15.06 -2.36
N LEU A 239 10.63 -13.82 -2.45
CA LEU A 239 9.72 -13.42 -3.52
C LEU A 239 10.39 -13.52 -4.90
N ALA A 240 11.66 -13.16 -5.02
CA ALA A 240 12.41 -13.32 -6.26
C ALA A 240 12.52 -14.78 -6.71
N LYS A 241 12.76 -15.71 -5.79
CA LYS A 241 12.72 -17.15 -6.08
C LYS A 241 11.32 -17.61 -6.50
N LYS A 242 10.30 -17.28 -5.70
CA LYS A 242 8.95 -17.84 -5.85
C LYS A 242 8.18 -17.25 -7.03
N ARG A 243 8.21 -15.92 -7.17
CA ARG A 243 7.45 -15.18 -8.18
C ARG A 243 8.22 -15.05 -9.49
N TRP A 244 9.49 -14.66 -9.42
CA TRP A 244 10.30 -14.35 -10.60
C TRP A 244 11.31 -15.44 -10.97
N LYS A 245 11.29 -16.58 -10.26
CA LYS A 245 12.07 -17.79 -10.57
C LYS A 245 13.58 -17.54 -10.62
N ALA A 246 14.07 -16.64 -9.76
CA ALA A 246 15.50 -16.43 -9.55
C ALA A 246 16.16 -17.76 -9.15
N LYS A 247 17.32 -18.07 -9.75
CA LYS A 247 17.98 -19.38 -9.61
C LYS A 247 19.10 -19.39 -8.58
N ASP A 248 19.70 -18.23 -8.34
CA ASP A 248 20.84 -18.09 -7.44
C ASP A 248 20.86 -16.73 -6.75
N THR A 249 21.82 -16.56 -5.84
CA THR A 249 21.96 -15.36 -5.03
C THR A 249 22.16 -14.09 -5.85
N ARG A 250 22.81 -14.19 -7.01
CA ARG A 250 23.09 -13.07 -7.89
C ARG A 250 21.83 -12.65 -8.65
N GLU A 251 21.09 -13.61 -9.21
CA GLU A 251 19.81 -13.35 -9.86
C GLU A 251 18.78 -12.78 -8.89
N GLU A 252 18.70 -13.31 -7.66
CA GLU A 252 17.83 -12.78 -6.62
C GLU A 252 18.17 -11.31 -6.32
N ALA A 253 19.45 -10.99 -6.12
CA ALA A 253 19.89 -9.61 -5.86
C ALA A 253 19.58 -8.68 -7.03
N HIS A 254 19.79 -9.13 -8.26
CA HIS A 254 19.55 -8.32 -9.46
C HIS A 254 18.06 -8.03 -9.67
N ILE A 255 17.20 -9.02 -9.46
CA ILE A 255 15.74 -8.86 -9.53
C ILE A 255 15.26 -7.92 -8.42
N VAL A 256 15.67 -8.16 -7.17
CA VAL A 256 15.27 -7.33 -6.02
C VAL A 256 15.77 -5.90 -6.19
N TYR A 257 17.03 -5.71 -6.62
CA TYR A 257 17.56 -4.39 -6.94
C TYR A 257 16.66 -3.65 -7.93
N TYR A 258 16.31 -4.31 -9.05
CA TYR A 258 15.50 -3.66 -10.08
C TYR A 258 14.09 -3.32 -9.57
N VAL A 259 13.48 -4.21 -8.78
CA VAL A 259 12.18 -3.94 -8.16
C VAL A 259 12.25 -2.70 -7.28
N PHE A 260 13.21 -2.62 -6.36
CA PHE A 260 13.34 -1.48 -5.45
C PHE A 260 13.76 -0.19 -6.16
N PHE A 261 14.59 -0.29 -7.19
CA PHE A 261 14.91 0.84 -8.06
C PHE A 261 13.64 1.42 -8.71
N ARG A 262 12.79 0.55 -9.27
CA ARG A 262 11.52 0.97 -9.88
C ARG A 262 10.52 1.52 -8.86
N LEU A 263 10.43 0.92 -7.67
CA LEU A 263 9.61 1.46 -6.58
C LEU A 263 10.10 2.86 -6.18
N PHE A 264 11.41 3.06 -6.06
CA PHE A 264 11.97 4.37 -5.75
C PHE A 264 11.60 5.43 -6.81
N GLU A 265 11.57 5.06 -8.10
CA GLU A 265 11.13 5.94 -9.19
C GLU A 265 9.61 6.23 -9.18
N GLU A 266 8.79 5.38 -8.55
CA GLU A 266 7.34 5.52 -8.51
C GLU A 266 6.84 6.50 -7.42
N ALA A 267 7.69 6.86 -6.44
CA ALA A 267 7.34 7.78 -5.36
C ALA A 267 6.90 9.16 -5.88
N LYS A 268 5.73 9.63 -5.43
CA LYS A 268 4.98 10.75 -5.97
C LYS A 268 5.32 12.08 -5.28
N THR A 269 5.61 12.08 -3.98
CA THR A 269 5.89 13.27 -3.19
C THR A 269 7.39 13.50 -3.01
N ASP A 270 7.82 14.76 -2.84
CA ASP A 270 9.22 15.09 -2.57
C ASP A 270 9.70 14.48 -1.24
N LYS A 271 8.86 14.55 -0.21
CA LYS A 271 9.17 13.98 1.12
C LYS A 271 9.22 12.46 1.06
N GLY A 272 8.30 11.81 0.35
CA GLY A 272 8.30 10.37 0.14
C GLY A 272 9.55 9.90 -0.60
N ARG A 273 9.93 10.58 -1.69
CA ARG A 273 11.21 10.33 -2.39
C ARG A 273 12.42 10.47 -1.46
N ALA A 274 12.45 11.49 -0.60
CA ALA A 274 13.56 11.69 0.34
C ALA A 274 13.65 10.55 1.37
N LEU A 275 12.52 10.12 1.93
CA LEU A 275 12.46 9.00 2.89
C LEU A 275 12.83 7.66 2.23
N ALA A 276 12.32 7.40 1.03
CA ALA A 276 12.69 6.23 0.23
C ALA A 276 14.20 6.22 -0.06
N LYS A 277 14.78 7.37 -0.42
CA LYS A 277 16.20 7.52 -0.72
C LYS A 277 17.07 7.14 0.48
N GLU A 278 16.74 7.63 1.68
CA GLU A 278 17.51 7.34 2.90
C GLU A 278 17.64 5.83 3.15
N LYS A 279 16.53 5.09 2.99
CA LYS A 279 16.53 3.63 3.15
C LYS A 279 17.19 2.92 1.97
N TRP A 280 16.95 3.41 0.75
CA TRP A 280 17.55 2.86 -0.45
C TRP A 280 19.08 2.94 -0.43
N GLU A 281 19.65 4.02 0.12
CA GLU A 281 21.10 4.18 0.27
C GLU A 281 21.73 3.15 1.21
N GLN A 282 20.94 2.53 2.10
CA GLN A 282 21.38 1.42 2.96
C GLN A 282 21.24 0.07 2.27
N ILE A 283 20.15 -0.13 1.52
CA ILE A 283 19.83 -1.40 0.85
C ILE A 283 20.70 -1.62 -0.40
N ARG A 284 20.83 -0.58 -1.22
CA ARG A 284 21.44 -0.65 -2.56
C ARG A 284 22.86 -1.22 -2.54
N PRO A 285 23.80 -0.74 -1.69
CA PRO A 285 25.19 -1.22 -1.72
C PRO A 285 25.30 -2.71 -1.39
N GLU A 286 24.46 -3.21 -0.48
CA GLU A 286 24.47 -4.61 -0.10
C GLU A 286 23.95 -5.51 -1.23
N LEU A 287 22.88 -5.11 -1.91
CA LEU A 287 22.42 -5.84 -3.10
C LEU A 287 23.47 -5.83 -4.22
N VAL A 288 24.16 -4.71 -4.44
CA VAL A 288 25.25 -4.58 -5.42
C VAL A 288 26.40 -5.53 -5.11
N LYS A 289 26.78 -5.65 -3.84
CA LYS A 289 27.80 -6.59 -3.38
C LYS A 289 27.42 -8.05 -3.66
N LEU A 290 26.16 -8.43 -3.43
CA LEU A 290 25.64 -9.78 -3.74
C LEU A 290 25.68 -10.11 -5.23
N MET A 291 25.72 -9.10 -6.10
CA MET A 291 25.88 -9.27 -7.55
C MET A 291 27.34 -9.39 -8.01
N GLY A 292 28.31 -9.29 -7.08
CA GLY A 292 29.74 -9.28 -7.39
C GLY A 292 30.22 -7.99 -8.07
N LEU A 293 29.49 -6.89 -7.89
CA LEU A 293 29.80 -5.57 -8.47
C LEU A 293 30.47 -4.66 -7.43
N LYS A 294 31.18 -3.64 -7.90
CA LYS A 294 31.69 -2.55 -7.05
C LYS A 294 30.53 -1.65 -6.62
N SER A 295 30.63 -1.05 -5.43
CA SER A 295 29.55 -0.26 -4.82
C SER A 295 29.11 0.98 -5.61
N ASP A 296 29.96 1.49 -6.49
CA ASP A 296 29.69 2.63 -7.38
C ASP A 296 29.12 2.23 -8.75
N GLN A 297 29.07 0.92 -9.05
CA GLN A 297 28.53 0.43 -10.31
C GLN A 297 27.00 0.40 -10.27
N ASP A 298 26.40 0.85 -11.36
CA ASP A 298 24.97 0.73 -11.64
C ASP A 298 24.68 -0.67 -12.24
N PRO A 299 24.00 -1.57 -11.51
CA PRO A 299 23.69 -2.91 -12.00
C PRO A 299 22.86 -2.93 -13.27
N ILE A 300 22.03 -1.91 -13.54
CA ILE A 300 21.22 -1.86 -14.76
C ILE A 300 22.09 -1.50 -15.97
N LYS A 301 23.07 -0.62 -15.79
CA LYS A 301 24.05 -0.32 -16.86
C LYS A 301 25.01 -1.48 -17.13
N VAL A 302 25.40 -2.22 -16.09
CA VAL A 302 26.39 -3.30 -16.20
C VAL A 302 25.77 -4.64 -16.60
N LEU A 303 24.64 -5.00 -16.02
CA LEU A 303 23.98 -6.30 -16.20
C LEU A 303 22.72 -6.23 -17.07
N GLY A 304 22.22 -5.03 -17.37
CA GLY A 304 20.92 -4.83 -18.02
C GLY A 304 19.74 -4.94 -17.05
N VAL A 305 18.54 -4.81 -17.60
CA VAL A 305 17.29 -5.14 -16.89
C VAL A 305 17.19 -6.66 -16.72
N PRO A 306 16.75 -7.20 -15.56
CA PRO A 306 16.54 -8.63 -15.40
C PRO A 306 15.63 -9.20 -16.48
N LYS A 307 16.00 -10.34 -17.07
CA LYS A 307 15.29 -10.95 -18.23
C LYS A 307 13.80 -11.19 -18.02
N ILE A 308 13.38 -11.40 -16.78
CA ILE A 308 11.97 -11.60 -16.43
C ILE A 308 11.12 -10.33 -16.62
N PHE A 309 11.76 -9.18 -16.84
CA PHE A 309 11.14 -7.87 -17.02
C PHE A 309 11.42 -7.24 -18.39
N THR A 310 11.96 -8.02 -19.33
CA THR A 310 12.24 -7.63 -20.73
C THR A 310 11.41 -8.46 -21.68
#